data_AF-A0A7C6IZM9-F1
#
_entry.id   AF-A0A7C6IZM9-F1
#
_cell.length_a   1.000
_cell.length_b   1.000
_cell.length_c   1.000
_cell.angle_alpha   90.00
_cell.angle_beta   90.00
_cell.angle_gamma   90.00
#
_symmetry.space_group_name_H-M   'P 1'
#
loop_
_entity.id
_entity.type
_entity.pdbx_description
1 polymer ?
#
loop_
_entity_poly.entity_id
_entity_poly.type
_entity_poly.pdbx_seq_one_letter_code
_entity_poly.pdbx_strand_id
1 'polypeptide(L)'
;ILQTIGKWLKVNGEAIYGSKVWRQFGEGPTKVTEGQFSDGSETEFTKEDIRFTVKGSYLYATVLKWPEDGQLAIKSLGEKDASKLPLFHGIIKNVSTLGFDSEVKWSRTSEALEIKAEDIKSDYPVVLKVKMD
;
A
#
# COMPACT_ATOMS: atom_id res chain seq x y z
N ILE A 1 -23.31 -1.44 -1.01
CA ILE A 1 -22.10 -1.64 -1.84
C ILE A 1 -21.61 -0.31 -2.44
N LEU A 2 -22.29 0.31 -3.42
CA LEU A 2 -21.80 1.55 -4.05
C LEU A 2 -21.55 2.71 -3.08
N GLN A 3 -22.41 2.89 -2.07
CA GLN A 3 -22.18 3.91 -1.03
C GLN A 3 -20.93 3.64 -0.19
N THR A 4 -20.63 2.38 0.10
CA THR A 4 -19.42 1.97 0.83
C THR A 4 -18.17 2.31 0.03
N ILE A 5 -18.18 1.98 -1.27
CA ILE A 5 -17.12 2.34 -2.20
C ILE A 5 -16.95 3.87 -2.26
N GLY A 6 -18.06 4.61 -2.36
CA GLY A 6 -18.03 6.07 -2.37
C GLY A 6 -17.44 6.69 -1.10
N LYS A 7 -17.77 6.16 0.09
CA LYS A 7 -17.18 6.59 1.36
C LYS A 7 -15.67 6.35 1.39
N TRP A 8 -15.23 5.18 0.94
CA TRP A 8 -13.81 4.85 0.88
C TRP A 8 -13.06 5.76 -0.10
N LEU A 9 -13.60 5.99 -1.29
CA LEU A 9 -13.02 6.88 -2.30
C LEU A 9 -13.02 8.36 -1.87
N LYS A 10 -13.98 8.79 -1.05
CA LYS A 10 -13.98 10.16 -0.51
C LYS A 10 -12.75 10.43 0.36
N VAL A 11 -12.29 9.43 1.11
CA VAL A 11 -11.12 9.52 2.00
C VAL A 11 -9.82 9.26 1.24
N ASN A 12 -9.80 8.22 0.42
CA ASN A 12 -8.60 7.68 -0.22
C ASN A 12 -8.41 8.17 -1.66
N GLY A 13 -9.29 9.02 -2.16
CA GLY A 13 -9.35 9.42 -3.57
C GLY A 13 -8.09 10.11 -4.08
N GLU A 14 -7.27 10.71 -3.22
CA GLU A 14 -5.96 11.27 -3.61
C GLU A 14 -5.02 10.20 -4.18
N ALA A 15 -5.10 8.98 -3.68
CA ALA A 15 -4.31 7.83 -4.12
C ALA A 15 -4.83 7.17 -5.40
N ILE A 16 -6.02 7.57 -5.88
CA ILE A 16 -6.71 6.95 -7.03
C ILE A 16 -6.87 7.94 -8.18
N TYR A 17 -7.47 9.10 -7.91
CA TYR A 17 -7.82 10.07 -8.95
C TYR A 17 -6.60 10.88 -9.38
N GLY A 18 -6.24 10.74 -10.66
CA GLY A 18 -5.09 11.43 -11.24
C GLY A 18 -3.73 10.89 -10.79
N SER A 19 -3.69 9.74 -10.10
CA SER A 19 -2.45 9.01 -9.84
C SER A 19 -1.99 8.27 -11.09
N LYS A 20 -0.73 7.84 -11.09
CA LYS A 20 -0.11 7.05 -12.14
C LYS A 20 0.38 5.72 -11.58
N VAL A 21 0.65 4.78 -12.49
CA VAL A 21 1.29 3.51 -12.16
C VAL A 21 2.72 3.78 -11.68
N TRP A 22 3.11 3.14 -10.58
CA TRP A 22 4.50 3.07 -10.16
C TRP A 22 5.22 1.92 -10.89
N ARG A 23 6.55 1.94 -10.97
CA ARG A 23 7.34 0.89 -11.67
C ARG A 23 6.98 -0.55 -11.27
N GLN A 24 6.49 -0.73 -10.05
CA GLN A 24 5.96 -1.98 -9.54
C GLN A 24 4.50 -1.72 -9.15
N PHE A 25 3.56 -2.49 -9.71
CA PHE A 25 2.13 -2.27 -9.49
C PHE A 25 1.66 -2.76 -8.11
N GLY A 26 2.34 -3.73 -7.51
CA GLY A 26 1.94 -4.31 -6.23
C GLY A 26 2.88 -5.38 -5.66
N GLU A 27 2.52 -5.87 -4.48
CA GLU A 27 3.07 -7.02 -3.77
C GLU A 27 1.97 -8.02 -3.44
N GLY A 28 2.37 -9.20 -3.00
CA GLY A 28 1.51 -10.20 -2.37
C GLY A 28 1.49 -11.54 -3.10
N PRO A 29 1.14 -12.62 -2.38
CA PRO A 29 1.08 -13.97 -2.94
C PRO A 29 -0.21 -14.21 -3.74
N THR A 30 -1.22 -13.36 -3.56
CA THR A 30 -2.56 -13.59 -4.08
C THR A 30 -2.61 -13.33 -5.57
N LYS A 31 -2.75 -14.41 -6.33
CA LYS A 31 -2.95 -14.36 -7.79
C LYS A 31 -4.44 -14.25 -8.07
N VAL A 32 -4.84 -13.15 -8.71
CA VAL A 32 -6.20 -13.02 -9.25
C VAL A 32 -6.25 -13.92 -10.49
N THR A 33 -7.09 -14.95 -10.45
CA THR A 33 -7.30 -15.83 -11.61
C THR A 33 -8.06 -15.05 -12.68
N GLU A 34 -7.44 -14.79 -13.83
CA GLU A 34 -8.08 -14.14 -14.97
C GLU A 34 -8.96 -15.14 -15.74
N GLY A 35 -10.21 -14.77 -16.07
CA GLY A 35 -11.08 -15.56 -16.93
C GLY A 35 -12.58 -15.35 -16.67
N GLN A 36 -13.43 -15.72 -17.63
CA GLN A 36 -14.89 -15.50 -17.61
C GLN A 36 -15.65 -16.29 -16.53
N PHE A 37 -14.94 -17.04 -15.67
CA PHE A 37 -15.47 -17.90 -14.61
C PHE A 37 -14.85 -17.62 -13.22
N SER A 38 -14.12 -16.51 -13.05
CA SER A 38 -13.47 -16.16 -11.77
C SER A 38 -14.43 -15.59 -10.71
N ASP A 39 -15.68 -15.28 -11.07
CA ASP A 39 -16.67 -14.65 -10.18
C ASP A 39 -17.14 -15.55 -9.01
N GLY A 40 -16.73 -16.83 -8.99
CA GLY A 40 -17.18 -17.82 -7.99
C GLY A 40 -16.24 -18.05 -6.80
N SER A 41 -15.00 -17.56 -6.86
CA SER A 41 -14.01 -17.74 -5.77
C SER A 41 -13.72 -16.40 -5.11
N GLU A 42 -14.13 -16.26 -3.86
CA GLU A 42 -13.73 -15.12 -3.02
C GLU A 42 -12.21 -15.11 -2.90
N THR A 43 -11.57 -14.11 -3.51
CA THR A 43 -10.12 -13.96 -3.44
C THR A 43 -9.77 -13.40 -2.07
N GLU A 44 -9.31 -14.25 -1.16
CA GLU A 44 -8.88 -13.81 0.17
C GLU A 44 -7.54 -13.09 0.10
N PHE A 45 -7.58 -11.76 0.23
CA PHE A 45 -6.36 -10.96 0.35
C PHE A 45 -5.73 -11.08 1.74
N THR A 46 -4.44 -10.81 1.79
CA THR A 46 -3.58 -10.83 2.97
C THR A 46 -2.95 -9.46 3.20
N LYS A 47 -2.28 -9.28 4.33
CA LYS A 47 -1.50 -8.07 4.63
C LYS A 47 -0.33 -7.83 3.68
N GLU A 48 0.08 -8.86 2.94
CA GLU A 48 1.14 -8.79 1.95
C GLU A 48 0.63 -8.29 0.59
N ASP A 49 -0.69 -8.28 0.38
CA ASP A 49 -1.30 -7.79 -0.85
C ASP A 49 -1.41 -6.28 -0.83
N ILE A 50 -0.44 -5.64 -1.50
CA ILE A 50 -0.30 -4.19 -1.56
C ILE A 50 -0.42 -3.74 -3.01
N ARG A 51 -1.10 -2.62 -3.25
CA ARG A 51 -1.19 -1.98 -4.57
C ARG A 51 -0.63 -0.57 -4.53
N PHE A 52 0.19 -0.24 -5.53
CA PHE A 52 0.92 1.02 -5.56
C PHE A 52 0.40 1.98 -6.62
N THR A 53 0.33 3.25 -6.26
CA THR A 53 0.12 4.36 -7.18
C THR A 53 1.01 5.53 -6.79
N VAL A 54 1.32 6.41 -7.73
CA VAL A 54 2.12 7.62 -7.48
C VAL A 54 1.40 8.88 -7.92
N LYS A 55 1.57 9.97 -7.17
CA LYS A 55 1.08 11.30 -7.54
C LYS A 55 1.98 12.37 -6.94
N GLY A 56 2.63 13.16 -7.80
CA GLY A 56 3.62 14.14 -7.37
C GLY A 56 4.78 13.47 -6.63
N SER A 57 5.13 14.01 -5.46
CA SER A 57 6.17 13.48 -4.56
C SER A 57 5.66 12.41 -3.59
N TYR A 58 4.49 11.82 -3.86
CA TYR A 58 3.90 10.79 -2.99
C TYR A 58 3.77 9.46 -3.72
N LEU A 59 4.19 8.41 -3.03
CA LEU A 59 3.85 7.03 -3.31
C LEU A 59 2.74 6.61 -2.35
N TYR A 60 1.70 5.99 -2.88
CA TYR A 60 0.60 5.43 -2.11
C TYR A 60 0.70 3.91 -2.13
N ALA A 61 0.65 3.30 -0.95
CA ALA A 61 0.61 1.86 -0.77
C ALA A 61 -0.73 1.47 -0.16
N THR A 62 -1.61 0.90 -0.98
CA THR A 62 -2.94 0.43 -0.57
C THR A 62 -2.83 -1.02 -0.11
N VAL A 63 -2.93 -1.25 1.20
CA VAL A 63 -2.90 -2.58 1.81
C VAL A 63 -4.32 -3.16 1.75
N LEU A 64 -4.50 -4.25 1.00
CA LEU A 64 -5.83 -4.77 0.70
C LEU A 64 -6.52 -5.42 1.91
N LYS A 65 -5.74 -5.97 2.84
CA LYS A 65 -6.20 -6.42 4.16
C LYS A 65 -5.28 -5.88 5.24
N TRP A 66 -5.75 -4.89 5.97
CA TRP A 66 -4.97 -4.33 7.07
C TRP A 66 -4.81 -5.36 8.19
N PRO A 67 -3.60 -5.54 8.75
CA PRO A 67 -3.39 -6.55 9.78
C PRO A 67 -3.86 -6.07 11.15
N GLU A 68 -4.42 -6.99 11.95
CA GLU A 68 -4.91 -6.67 13.30
C GLU A 68 -3.81 -6.25 14.28
N ASP A 69 -2.58 -6.73 14.05
CA ASP A 69 -1.39 -6.37 14.83
C ASP A 69 -0.80 -5.01 14.41
N GLY A 70 -1.36 -4.36 13.38
CA GLY A 70 -0.87 -3.09 12.83
C GLY A 70 0.52 -3.16 12.21
N GLN A 71 1.05 -4.37 11.94
CA GLN A 71 2.42 -4.59 11.49
C GLN A 71 2.47 -5.18 10.08
N LEU A 72 3.18 -4.50 9.19
CA LEU A 72 3.45 -4.96 7.83
C LEU A 72 4.83 -4.54 7.33
N ALA A 73 5.29 -5.21 6.28
CA ALA A 73 6.57 -4.94 5.62
C ALA A 73 6.34 -4.73 4.12
N ILE A 74 6.76 -3.58 3.60
CA ILE A 74 6.68 -3.24 2.18
C ILE A 74 8.05 -3.53 1.54
N LYS A 75 8.18 -4.69 0.91
CA LYS A 75 9.47 -5.21 0.42
C LYS A 75 10.04 -4.38 -0.73
N SER A 76 9.16 -3.80 -1.55
CA SER A 76 9.53 -2.96 -2.70
C SER A 76 10.17 -1.64 -2.30
N LEU A 77 10.04 -1.25 -1.03
CA LEU A 77 10.60 -0.02 -0.46
C LEU A 77 11.80 -0.27 0.45
N GLY A 78 12.36 -1.48 0.48
CA GLY A 78 13.65 -1.75 1.12
C GLY A 78 14.77 -0.85 0.57
N GLU A 79 15.77 -0.58 1.40
CA GLU A 79 16.98 0.14 1.01
C GLU A 79 17.89 -0.80 0.20
N LYS A 80 17.79 -0.71 -1.13
CA LYS A 80 18.56 -1.56 -2.04
C LYS A 80 19.61 -0.73 -2.77
N ASP A 81 20.82 -1.26 -2.83
CA ASP A 81 21.97 -0.65 -3.49
C ASP A 81 21.64 -0.39 -4.97
N ALA A 82 21.66 0.88 -5.36
CA ALA A 82 21.29 1.36 -6.70
C ALA A 82 22.24 0.86 -7.81
N SER A 83 23.37 0.25 -7.44
CA SER A 83 24.38 -0.26 -8.38
C SER A 83 23.99 -1.58 -9.07
N LYS A 84 22.95 -2.30 -8.60
CA LYS A 84 22.67 -3.67 -9.09
C LYS A 84 21.36 -3.88 -9.82
N LEU A 85 20.34 -3.02 -9.64
CA LEU A 85 19.01 -3.19 -10.25
C LEU A 85 18.29 -1.83 -10.34
N PRO A 86 17.27 -1.64 -11.23
CA PRO A 86 16.43 -0.44 -11.31
C PRO A 86 15.45 -0.30 -10.12
N LEU A 87 15.96 -0.45 -8.90
CA LEU A 87 15.19 -0.47 -7.65
C LEU A 87 15.00 0.91 -7.04
N PHE A 88 14.18 0.98 -6.00
CA PHE A 88 13.79 2.24 -5.36
C PHE A 88 14.92 2.89 -4.57
N HIS A 89 15.45 3.96 -5.17
CA HIS A 89 16.50 4.82 -4.61
C HIS A 89 15.95 6.13 -4.00
N GLY A 90 14.63 6.26 -3.85
CA GLY A 90 14.02 7.47 -3.29
C GLY A 90 14.28 7.59 -1.79
N ILE A 91 14.44 8.81 -1.29
CA ILE A 91 14.54 9.08 0.15
C ILE A 91 13.11 9.16 0.70
N ILE A 92 12.78 8.30 1.67
CA ILE A 92 11.49 8.36 2.36
C ILE A 92 11.59 9.44 3.43
N LYS A 93 10.80 10.49 3.31
CA LYS A 93 10.77 11.61 4.25
C LYS A 93 9.72 11.44 5.33
N ASN A 94 8.61 10.80 5.01
CA ASN A 94 7.52 10.57 5.95
C ASN A 94 6.63 9.42 5.49
N VAL A 95 6.02 8.72 6.44
CA VAL A 95 4.95 7.76 6.21
C VAL A 95 3.77 8.15 7.09
N SER A 96 2.58 8.15 6.51
CA SER A 96 1.31 8.47 7.18
C SER A 96 0.19 7.62 6.57
N THR A 97 -1.01 7.69 7.13
CA THR A 97 -2.20 7.02 6.59
C THR A 97 -3.24 8.03 6.15
N LEU A 98 -4.00 7.70 5.09
CA LEU A 98 -5.19 8.46 4.73
C LEU A 98 -6.37 8.00 5.59
N GLY A 99 -7.11 8.96 6.16
CA GLY A 99 -8.34 8.68 6.91
C GLY A 99 -8.15 8.28 8.38
N PHE A 100 -6.92 8.25 8.87
CA PHE A 100 -6.59 7.95 10.27
C PHE A 100 -5.60 8.99 10.78
N ASP A 101 -5.85 9.50 12.00
CA ASP A 101 -4.96 10.45 12.70
C ASP A 101 -3.90 9.73 13.55
N SER A 102 -3.84 8.40 13.48
CA SER A 102 -2.90 7.57 14.24
C SER A 102 -1.45 7.80 13.79
N GLU A 103 -0.53 7.75 14.76
CA GLU A 103 0.90 7.79 14.46
C GLU A 103 1.34 6.52 13.73
N VAL A 104 2.08 6.69 12.62
CA VAL A 104 2.69 5.58 11.89
C VAL A 104 4.18 5.55 12.21
N LYS A 105 4.61 4.54 12.97
CA LYS A 105 6.04 4.30 13.21
C LYS A 105 6.59 3.48 12.05
N TRP A 106 7.77 3.82 11.57
CA TRP A 106 8.38 3.13 10.46
C TRP A 106 9.91 3.09 10.54
N SER A 107 10.48 2.01 10.01
CA SER A 107 11.91 1.81 9.84
C SER A 107 12.17 1.24 8.46
N ARG A 108 13.28 1.64 7.85
CA ARG A 108 13.69 1.10 6.55
C ARG A 108 14.91 0.22 6.75
N THR A 109 14.83 -1.01 6.25
CA THR A 109 15.93 -1.99 6.23
C THR A 109 16.29 -2.31 4.77
N SER A 110 17.32 -3.14 4.54
CA SER A 110 17.66 -3.58 3.19
C SER A 110 16.54 -4.37 2.51
N GLU A 111 15.71 -5.03 3.32
CA GLU A 111 14.68 -5.95 2.84
C GLU A 111 13.32 -5.27 2.65
N ALA A 112 12.95 -4.31 3.51
CA ALA A 112 11.63 -3.69 3.48
C ALA A 112 11.58 -2.31 4.15
N LEU A 113 10.50 -1.58 3.86
CA LEU A 113 9.98 -0.55 4.76
C LEU A 113 9.03 -1.23 5.76
N GLU A 114 9.43 -1.28 7.01
CA GLU A 114 8.66 -1.83 8.11
C GLU A 114 7.74 -0.76 8.69
N ILE A 115 6.46 -1.11 8.88
CA ILE A 115 5.42 -0.22 9.37
C ILE A 115 4.82 -0.79 10.65
N LYS A 116 4.59 0.08 11.64
CA LYS A 116 3.85 -0.22 12.87
C LYS A 116 2.82 0.88 13.13
N ALA A 117 1.54 0.50 13.09
CA ALA A 117 0.40 1.37 13.36
C ALA A 117 -0.72 0.55 14.03
N GLU A 118 -0.52 0.24 15.31
CA GLU A 118 -1.37 -0.64 16.13
C GLU A 118 -2.78 -0.07 16.39
N ASP A 119 -2.91 1.26 16.33
CA ASP A 119 -4.19 1.95 16.58
C ASP A 119 -5.15 1.90 15.37
N ILE A 120 -4.68 1.42 14.22
CA ILE A 120 -5.48 1.37 12.99
C ILE A 120 -6.16 0.01 12.88
N LYS A 121 -7.49 0.03 12.77
CA LYS A 121 -8.32 -1.13 12.47
C LYS A 121 -9.30 -0.77 11.36
N SER A 122 -9.44 -1.65 10.37
CA SER A 122 -10.30 -1.40 9.22
C SER A 122 -10.67 -2.70 8.53
N ASP A 123 -11.96 -2.88 8.25
CA ASP A 123 -12.48 -3.94 7.38
C ASP A 123 -12.24 -3.62 5.88
N TYR A 124 -11.81 -2.40 5.58
CA TYR A 124 -11.53 -1.92 4.22
C TYR A 124 -10.02 -1.70 4.02
N PRO A 125 -9.54 -1.68 2.76
CA PRO A 125 -8.15 -1.38 2.47
C PRO A 125 -7.68 -0.07 3.11
N VAL A 126 -6.47 -0.06 3.64
CA VAL A 126 -5.86 1.12 4.26
C VAL A 126 -4.77 1.64 3.34
N VAL A 127 -4.74 2.96 3.15
CA VAL A 127 -3.77 3.61 2.27
C VAL A 127 -2.69 4.30 3.08
N LEU A 128 -1.46 3.83 2.94
CA LEU A 128 -0.26 4.51 3.40
C LEU A 128 0.15 5.57 2.38
N LYS A 129 0.34 6.81 2.83
CA LYS A 129 0.88 7.94 2.08
C LYS A 129 2.36 8.12 2.44
N VAL A 130 3.22 7.78 1.49
CA VAL A 130 4.68 7.83 1.63
C VAL A 130 5.19 9.06 0.89
N LYS A 131 5.77 10.01 1.62
CA LYS A 131 6.41 11.20 1.04
C LYS A 131 7.82 10.86 0.60
N MET A 132 8.12 11.11 -0.66
CA MET A 132 9.43 10.93 -1.27
C MET A 132 10.14 12.27 -1.52
N ASP A 133 11.46 12.21 -1.60
CA ASP A 133 12.35 13.26 -2.15
C ASP A 133 12.92 12.80 -3.49
#